data_AF-A0A1S0U1D4-F1
#
_entry.id   AF-A0A1S0U1D4-F1
#
_cell.length_a   1.000
_cell.length_b   1.000
_cell.length_c   1.000
_cell.angle_alpha   90.00
_cell.angle_beta   90.00
_cell.angle_gamma   90.00
#
_symmetry.space_group_name_H-M   'P 1'
#
loop_
_entity.id
_entity.type
_entity.pdbx_description
1 polymer ?
#
loop_
_entity_poly.entity_id
_entity_poly.type
_entity_poly.pdbx_seq_one_letter_code
_entity_poly.pdbx_strand_id
1 'polypeptide(L)'
;MDQCKQSNELANSIIFNIILFIIIIISIIAIILEIWVMLKTTNRILLHQNTRILIIAHQLWLIFHCITRIFGHTYILVTYQKNDVDKCGYMMFMWECLMIRGPITLTSFLSRTSLLIIVIERAIATHFSSKYEKFGKNIAIILIIAQ
;
A
#
# COMPACT_ATOMS: atom_id res chain seq x y z
N MET A 1 -31.99 -9.28 -6.14
CA MET A 1 -32.34 -8.17 -7.05
C MET A 1 -31.78 -6.84 -6.54
N ASP A 2 -31.86 -6.57 -5.23
CA ASP A 2 -31.41 -5.29 -4.64
C ASP A 2 -29.90 -5.01 -4.73
N GLN A 3 -29.06 -6.05 -4.58
CA GLN A 3 -27.60 -5.91 -4.68
C GLN A 3 -27.12 -5.49 -6.09
N CYS A 4 -27.78 -5.99 -7.13
CA CYS A 4 -27.50 -5.58 -8.50
C CYS A 4 -27.95 -4.13 -8.73
N LYS A 5 -29.15 -3.75 -8.26
CA LYS A 5 -29.61 -2.36 -8.40
C LYS A 5 -28.67 -1.35 -7.74
N GLN A 6 -28.21 -1.63 -6.52
CA GLN A 6 -27.26 -0.77 -5.81
C GLN A 6 -25.91 -0.68 -6.51
N SER A 7 -25.41 -1.79 -7.04
CA SER A 7 -24.13 -1.82 -7.76
C SER A 7 -24.23 -1.10 -9.11
N ASN A 8 -25.40 -1.14 -9.76
CA ASN A 8 -25.69 -0.40 -10.99
C ASN A 8 -25.69 1.12 -10.74
N GLU A 9 -26.29 1.56 -9.63
CA GLU A 9 -26.28 2.97 -9.22
C GLU A 9 -24.85 3.46 -8.94
N LEU A 10 -24.01 2.61 -8.35
CA LEU A 10 -22.61 2.92 -8.08
C LEU A 10 -21.76 2.98 -9.37
N ALA A 11 -21.93 2.02 -10.28
CA ALA A 11 -21.20 1.98 -11.55
C ALA A 11 -21.50 3.19 -12.46
N ASN A 12 -22.75 3.66 -12.44
CA ASN A 12 -23.20 4.84 -13.17
C ASN A 12 -22.95 6.17 -12.42
N SER A 13 -22.40 6.12 -11.19
CA SER A 13 -22.11 7.32 -10.43
C SER A 13 -20.87 8.03 -10.99
N ILE A 14 -21.08 9.20 -11.59
CA ILE A 14 -20.01 10.09 -12.06
C ILE A 14 -19.04 10.42 -10.93
N ILE A 15 -19.57 10.67 -9.73
CA ILE A 15 -18.76 10.98 -8.53
C ILE A 15 -17.81 9.83 -8.21
N PHE A 16 -18.30 8.59 -8.25
CA PHE A 16 -17.48 7.42 -7.95
C PHE A 16 -16.35 7.25 -8.98
N ASN A 17 -16.65 7.41 -10.26
CA ASN A 17 -15.63 7.34 -11.32
C ASN A 17 -14.57 8.44 -11.19
N ILE A 18 -14.95 9.67 -10.83
CA ILE A 18 -14.02 10.76 -10.54
C ILE A 18 -13.09 10.39 -9.36
N ILE A 19 -13.65 9.84 -8.28
CA ILE A 19 -12.86 9.42 -7.11
C ILE A 19 -11.83 8.36 -7.50
N LEU A 20 -12.23 7.35 -8.27
CA LEU A 20 -11.31 6.30 -8.75
C LEU A 20 -10.16 6.89 -9.57
N PHE A 21 -10.46 7.83 -10.47
CA PHE A 21 -9.46 8.49 -11.31
C PHE A 21 -8.47 9.33 -10.48
N ILE A 22 -8.99 10.12 -9.53
CA ILE A 22 -8.16 10.91 -8.61
C ILE A 22 -7.23 10.00 -7.81
N ILE A 23 -7.75 8.89 -7.29
CA ILE A 23 -6.95 7.91 -6.54
C ILE A 23 -5.79 7.37 -7.39
N ILE A 24 -6.05 7.01 -8.65
CA ILE A 24 -5.02 6.49 -9.55
C ILE A 24 -3.92 7.55 -9.77
N ILE A 25 -4.30 8.80 -10.02
CA ILE A 25 -3.34 9.91 -10.19
C ILE A 25 -2.50 10.10 -8.93
N ILE A 26 -3.13 10.17 -7.76
CA ILE A 26 -2.42 10.33 -6.48
C ILE A 26 -1.44 9.17 -6.27
N SER A 27 -1.86 7.94 -6.56
CA SER A 27 -0.99 6.76 -6.43
C SER A 27 0.21 6.80 -7.38
N ILE A 28 0.04 7.29 -8.61
CA ILE A 28 1.17 7.46 -9.56
C ILE A 28 2.15 8.50 -9.03
N ILE A 29 1.65 9.66 -8.58
CA ILE A 29 2.48 10.72 -8.01
C ILE A 29 3.22 10.21 -6.77
N ALA A 30 2.54 9.47 -5.90
CA ALA A 30 3.13 8.89 -4.69
C ALA A 30 4.31 7.96 -5.02
N ILE A 31 4.17 7.07 -6.01
CA ILE A 31 5.27 6.17 -6.44
C ILE A 31 6.50 6.99 -6.88
N ILE A 32 6.30 8.03 -7.69
CA ILE A 32 7.40 8.87 -8.18
C ILE A 32 8.11 9.55 -7.00
N LEU A 33 7.34 10.13 -6.07
CA LEU A 33 7.87 10.78 -4.88
C LEU A 33 8.60 9.80 -3.96
N GLU A 34 8.05 8.60 -3.74
CA GLU A 34 8.65 7.56 -2.91
C GLU A 34 9.99 7.08 -3.46
N ILE A 35 10.07 6.81 -4.77
CA ILE A 35 11.33 6.44 -5.44
C ILE A 35 12.34 7.57 -5.31
N TRP A 36 11.92 8.81 -5.55
CA TRP A 36 12.80 9.98 -5.43
C TRP A 36 13.36 10.15 -4.02
N VAL A 37 12.49 10.06 -3.00
CA VAL A 37 12.87 10.15 -1.59
C VAL A 37 13.82 9.01 -1.21
N MET A 38 13.56 7.79 -1.66
CA MET A 38 14.41 6.63 -1.39
C MET A 38 15.84 6.86 -1.94
N LEU A 39 15.96 7.31 -3.19
CA LEU A 39 17.24 7.53 -3.85
C LEU A 39 18.02 8.73 -3.30
N LYS A 40 17.33 9.85 -3.07
CA LYS A 40 17.98 11.12 -2.73
C LYS A 40 18.18 11.33 -1.23
N THR A 41 17.25 10.82 -0.42
CA THR A 41 17.18 11.10 1.01
C THR A 41 17.55 9.85 1.81
N THR A 42 16.78 8.77 1.72
CA THR A 42 16.95 7.57 2.56
C THR A 42 18.37 7.00 2.48
N ASN A 43 18.96 6.96 1.29
CA ASN A 43 20.32 6.45 1.10
C ASN A 43 21.42 7.36 1.64
N ARG A 44 21.14 8.65 1.85
CA ARG A 44 22.12 9.67 2.26
C ARG A 44 22.02 10.09 3.72
N ILE A 45 20.94 9.77 4.42
CA ILE A 45 20.81 10.13 5.83
C ILE A 45 21.78 9.28 6.68
N LEU A 46 22.46 9.94 7.60
CA LEU A 46 23.25 9.35 8.68
C LEU A 46 22.31 8.73 9.76
N LEU A 47 21.60 7.67 9.40
CA LEU A 47 20.83 6.86 10.34
C LEU A 47 21.57 5.55 10.66
N HIS A 48 21.28 5.01 11.84
CA HIS A 48 21.68 3.66 12.20
C HIS A 48 21.21 2.67 11.13
N GLN A 49 22.05 1.69 10.81
CA GLN A 49 21.81 0.79 9.68
C GLN A 49 20.49 0.03 9.80
N ASN A 50 20.07 -0.31 11.02
CA ASN A 50 18.79 -1.00 11.28
C ASN A 50 17.59 -0.12 10.93
N THR A 51 17.56 1.11 11.43
CA THR A 51 16.52 2.09 11.09
C THR A 51 16.47 2.31 9.58
N ARG A 52 17.63 2.41 8.91
CA ARG A 52 17.68 2.60 7.44
C ARG A 52 17.05 1.42 6.69
N ILE A 53 17.35 0.18 7.08
CA ILE A 53 16.76 -1.03 6.48
C ILE A 53 15.24 -1.03 6.68
N LEU A 54 14.75 -0.69 7.88
CA LEU A 54 13.31 -0.64 8.17
C LEU A 54 12.59 0.44 7.36
N ILE A 55 13.19 1.63 7.20
CA ILE A 55 12.63 2.70 6.37
C ILE A 55 12.55 2.28 4.90
N ILE A 56 13.60 1.63 4.37
CA ILE A 56 13.58 1.11 3.00
C ILE A 56 12.47 0.07 2.83
N ALA A 57 12.33 -0.87 3.78
CA ALA A 57 11.27 -1.87 3.75
C ALA A 57 9.87 -1.22 3.77
N HIS A 58 9.66 -0.21 4.63
CA HIS A 58 8.42 0.56 4.65
C HIS A 58 8.12 1.28 3.33
N GLN A 59 9.13 1.92 2.72
CA GLN A 59 8.99 2.56 1.41
C GLN A 59 8.62 1.54 0.32
N LEU A 60 9.22 0.34 0.34
CA LEU A 60 8.83 -0.72 -0.59
C LEU A 60 7.38 -1.19 -0.41
N TRP A 61 6.90 -1.29 0.84
CA TRP A 61 5.49 -1.61 1.10
C TRP A 61 4.54 -0.53 0.58
N LEU A 62 4.89 0.75 0.72
CA LEU A 62 4.10 1.85 0.17
C LEU A 62 4.05 1.84 -1.36
N ILE A 63 5.20 1.60 -2.02
CA ILE A 63 5.25 1.47 -3.49
C ILE A 63 4.35 0.32 -3.94
N PHE A 64 4.47 -0.84 -3.29
CA PHE A 64 3.65 -2.01 -3.61
C PHE A 64 2.15 -1.77 -3.34
N HIS A 65 1.82 -1.05 -2.27
CA HIS A 65 0.44 -0.61 -1.99
C HIS A 65 -0.11 0.29 -3.10
N CYS A 66 0.66 1.27 -3.56
CA CYS A 66 0.25 2.16 -4.65
C CYS A 66 0.07 1.39 -5.97
N ILE A 67 0.96 0.45 -6.29
CA ILE A 67 0.83 -0.42 -7.47
C ILE A 67 -0.46 -1.23 -7.42
N THR A 68 -0.73 -1.92 -6.31
CA THR A 68 -1.96 -2.74 -6.17
C THR A 68 -3.22 -1.89 -6.22
N ARG A 69 -3.20 -0.66 -5.69
CA ARG A 69 -4.30 0.31 -5.84
C ARG A 69 -4.52 0.72 -7.29
N ILE A 70 -3.47 1.06 -8.03
CA ILE A 70 -3.58 1.43 -9.45
C ILE A 70 -4.23 0.28 -10.23
N PHE A 71 -3.73 -0.95 -10.08
CA PHE A 71 -4.30 -2.10 -10.77
C PHE A 71 -5.77 -2.34 -10.38
N GLY A 72 -6.08 -2.34 -9.08
CA GLY A 72 -7.44 -2.62 -8.60
C GLY A 72 -8.46 -1.55 -9.03
N HIS A 73 -8.12 -0.28 -8.93
CA HIS A 73 -9.01 0.81 -9.33
C HIS A 73 -9.14 0.92 -10.86
N THR A 74 -8.07 0.66 -11.61
CA THR A 74 -8.12 0.59 -13.08
C THR A 74 -9.00 -0.56 -13.55
N TYR A 75 -8.87 -1.75 -12.94
CA TYR A 75 -9.73 -2.90 -13.26
C TYR A 75 -11.21 -2.55 -13.05
N ILE A 76 -11.56 -1.96 -11.90
CA ILE A 76 -12.95 -1.55 -11.62
C ILE A 76 -13.47 -0.57 -12.66
N LEU A 77 -12.65 0.44 -13.02
CA LEU A 77 -13.03 1.43 -14.02
C LEU A 77 -13.30 0.80 -15.40
N VAL A 78 -12.41 -0.10 -15.85
CA VAL A 78 -12.55 -0.80 -17.12
C VAL A 78 -13.78 -1.72 -17.12
N THR A 79 -14.02 -2.45 -16.04
CA THR A 79 -15.18 -3.34 -15.90
C THR A 79 -16.49 -2.56 -15.93
N TYR A 80 -16.55 -1.40 -15.27
CA TYR A 80 -17.73 -0.55 -15.30
C TYR A 80 -17.96 0.09 -16.67
N GLN A 81 -16.91 0.43 -17.41
CA GLN A 81 -17.03 0.97 -18.77
C GLN A 81 -17.44 -0.08 -19.82
N LYS A 82 -17.01 -1.35 -19.67
CA LYS A 82 -17.28 -2.40 -20.66
C LYS A 82 -18.67 -3.01 -20.54
N ASN A 83 -19.26 -3.03 -19.35
CA ASN A 83 -20.50 -3.76 -19.07
C ASN A 83 -21.75 -2.86 -19.05
N ASP A 84 -21.75 -1.75 -19.78
CA ASP A 84 -22.89 -0.82 -19.89
C ASP A 84 -24.15 -1.49 -20.50
N VAL A 85 -23.96 -2.61 -21.21
CA VAL A 85 -25.04 -3.33 -21.91
C VAL A 85 -25.76 -4.36 -21.02
N ASP A 86 -25.09 -4.96 -20.04
CA ASP A 86 -25.67 -5.94 -19.12
C ASP A 86 -25.72 -5.39 -17.68
N LYS A 87 -26.93 -5.12 -17.19
CA LYS A 87 -27.20 -4.39 -15.94
C LYS A 87 -26.65 -5.07 -14.68
N CYS A 88 -26.24 -6.34 -14.72
CA CYS A 88 -25.55 -7.00 -13.60
C CYS A 88 -24.16 -7.58 -13.97
N GLY A 89 -23.69 -7.37 -15.21
CA GLY A 89 -22.45 -7.98 -15.72
C GLY A 89 -21.16 -7.47 -15.04
N TYR A 90 -21.23 -6.39 -14.28
CA TYR A 90 -20.11 -5.85 -13.48
C TYR A 90 -19.98 -6.51 -12.08
N MET A 91 -20.88 -7.43 -11.68
CA MET A 91 -20.72 -8.17 -10.42
C MET A 91 -19.50 -9.09 -10.51
N MET A 92 -18.45 -8.76 -9.76
CA MET A 92 -17.23 -9.56 -9.68
C MET A 92 -17.48 -10.91 -9.00
N PHE A 93 -16.84 -11.95 -9.51
CA PHE A 93 -16.78 -13.23 -8.82
C PHE A 93 -15.95 -13.13 -7.53
N MET A 94 -16.19 -14.05 -6.59
CA MET A 94 -15.47 -14.09 -5.31
C MET A 94 -13.94 -14.08 -5.49
N TRP A 95 -13.43 -14.85 -6.45
CA TRP A 95 -12.00 -14.92 -6.73
C TRP A 95 -11.43 -13.61 -7.30
N GLU A 96 -12.16 -12.94 -8.19
CA GLU A 96 -11.75 -11.63 -8.72
C GLU A 96 -11.70 -10.58 -7.62
N CYS A 97 -12.71 -10.57 -6.75
CA CYS A 97 -12.74 -9.67 -5.59
C CYS A 97 -11.55 -9.94 -4.65
N LEU A 98 -11.22 -11.20 -4.37
CA LEU A 98 -10.07 -11.56 -3.54
C LEU A 98 -8.74 -11.13 -4.18
N MET A 99 -8.57 -11.36 -5.49
CA MET A 99 -7.36 -10.98 -6.22
C MET A 99 -7.17 -9.46 -6.31
N ILE A 100 -8.25 -8.68 -6.30
CA ILE A 100 -8.20 -7.22 -6.36
C ILE A 100 -8.06 -6.61 -4.95
N ARG A 101 -8.93 -7.01 -4.02
CA ARG A 101 -9.02 -6.40 -2.69
C ARG A 101 -8.02 -6.98 -1.69
N GLY A 102 -7.67 -8.25 -1.84
CA GLY A 102 -6.72 -8.96 -0.98
C GLY A 102 -5.36 -8.26 -0.93
N PRO A 103 -4.68 -8.05 -2.08
CA PRO A 103 -3.39 -7.36 -2.12
C PRO A 103 -3.44 -5.94 -1.56
N ILE A 104 -4.49 -5.16 -1.86
CA ILE A 104 -4.66 -3.80 -1.35
C ILE A 104 -4.77 -3.80 0.18
N THR A 105 -5.52 -4.75 0.74
CA THR A 105 -5.74 -4.84 2.19
C THR A 105 -4.48 -5.31 2.91
N LEU A 106 -3.81 -6.33 2.36
CA LEU A 106 -2.56 -6.86 2.89
C LEU A 106 -1.47 -5.79 2.93
N THR A 107 -1.27 -5.06 1.83
CA THR A 107 -0.26 -4.00 1.75
C THR A 107 -0.59 -2.80 2.63
N SER A 108 -1.88 -2.48 2.81
CA SER A 108 -2.33 -1.48 3.79
C SER A 108 -2.05 -1.91 5.23
N PHE A 109 -2.11 -3.20 5.54
CA PHE A 109 -1.75 -3.72 6.86
C PHE A 109 -0.24 -3.64 7.08
N LEU A 110 0.55 -4.16 6.14
CA LEU A 110 2.02 -4.18 6.20
C LEU A 110 2.64 -2.78 6.27
N SER A 111 2.07 -1.80 5.54
CA SER A 111 2.51 -0.39 5.65
C SER A 111 2.25 0.20 7.03
N ARG A 112 1.17 -0.18 7.71
CA ARG A 112 0.87 0.26 9.08
C ARG A 112 1.74 -0.46 10.12
N THR A 113 1.90 -1.78 10.01
CA THR A 113 2.74 -2.56 10.95
C THR A 113 4.21 -2.16 10.84
N SER A 114 4.70 -1.92 9.63
CA SER A 114 6.08 -1.43 9.43
C SER A 114 6.35 -0.08 10.09
N LEU A 115 5.40 0.85 10.08
CA LEU A 115 5.53 2.13 10.80
C LEU A 115 5.63 1.90 12.32
N LEU A 116 4.75 1.06 12.88
CA LEU A 116 4.79 0.72 14.32
C LEU A 116 6.13 0.09 14.70
N ILE A 117 6.66 -0.79 13.86
CA ILE A 117 7.94 -1.45 14.09
C ILE A 117 9.12 -0.47 14.04
N ILE A 118 9.09 0.51 13.13
CA ILE A 118 10.09 1.58 13.12
C ILE A 118 10.05 2.35 14.44
N VAL A 119 8.86 2.69 14.96
CA VAL A 119 8.73 3.39 16.24
C VAL A 119 9.29 2.55 17.40
N ILE A 120 8.99 1.25 17.42
CA ILE A 120 9.52 0.31 18.42
C ILE A 120 11.06 0.23 18.35
N GLU A 121 11.64 0.13 17.16
CA GLU A 121 13.10 0.13 16.98
C GLU A 121 13.72 1.40 17.53
N ARG A 122 13.12 2.56 17.25
CA ARG A 122 13.61 3.86 17.75
C ARG A 122 13.48 3.98 19.27
N ALA A 123 12.42 3.44 19.87
CA ALA A 123 12.26 3.40 21.31
C ALA A 123 13.32 2.51 21.98
N ILE A 124 13.59 1.32 21.42
CA ILE A 124 14.63 0.41 21.92
C ILE A 124 16.02 1.04 21.79
N ALA A 125 16.33 1.64 20.64
CA ALA A 125 17.62 2.27 20.41
C ALA A 125 17.87 3.44 21.39
N THR A 126 16.83 4.19 21.71
CA THR A 126 16.93 5.31 22.66
C THR A 126 17.07 4.83 24.11
N HIS A 127 16.32 3.81 24.52
CA HIS A 127 16.33 3.34 25.90
C HIS A 127 17.53 2.42 26.23
N PHE A 128 18.03 1.67 25.24
CA PHE A 128 19.11 0.70 25.41
C PHE A 128 20.33 1.02 24.53
N SER A 129 20.68 2.29 24.38
CA SER A 129 21.73 2.76 23.46
C SER A 129 23.06 1.99 23.59
N SER A 130 23.52 1.71 24.81
CA SER A 130 24.82 1.03 25.06
C SER A 130 24.85 -0.44 24.64
N LYS A 131 23.69 -1.11 24.66
CA LYS A 131 23.55 -2.51 24.27
C LYS A 131 23.20 -2.63 22.80
N TYR A 132 22.47 -1.64 22.27
CA TYR A 132 21.95 -1.62 20.91
C TYR A 132 23.05 -1.65 19.85
N GLU A 133 24.15 -0.91 20.06
CA GLU A 133 25.29 -0.90 19.13
C GLU A 133 25.94 -2.29 18.93
N LYS A 134 25.80 -3.20 19.91
CA LYS A 134 26.37 -4.55 19.86
C LYS A 134 25.51 -5.55 19.08
N PHE A 135 24.24 -5.23 18.80
CA PHE A 135 23.29 -6.18 18.20
C PHE A 135 23.38 -6.28 16.66
N GLY A 136 24.11 -5.39 16.00
CA GLY A 136 24.31 -5.42 14.54
C GLY A 136 23.00 -5.39 13.75
N LYS A 137 23.01 -5.98 12.53
CA LYS A 137 21.89 -5.92 11.56
C LYS A 137 20.73 -6.88 11.84
N ASN A 138 20.90 -7.81 12.78
CA ASN A 138 19.97 -8.91 12.99
C ASN A 138 18.60 -8.44 13.52
N ILE A 139 18.57 -7.34 14.29
CA ILE A 139 17.32 -6.77 14.82
C ILE A 139 16.40 -6.33 13.68
N ALA A 140 16.91 -5.63 12.67
CA ALA A 140 16.08 -5.14 11.58
C ALA A 140 15.43 -6.28 10.78
N ILE A 141 16.16 -7.38 10.56
CA ILE A 141 15.65 -8.55 9.82
C ILE A 141 14.53 -9.23 10.61
N ILE A 142 14.74 -9.47 11.92
CA ILE A 142 13.72 -10.07 12.79
C ILE A 142 12.46 -9.20 12.82
N LEU A 143 12.64 -7.89 12.93
CA LEU A 143 11.56 -6.92 12.94
C LEU A 143 10.80 -6.86 11.61
N ILE A 144 11.46 -7.07 10.47
CA ILE A 144 10.77 -7.17 9.15
C ILE A 144 9.95 -8.45 9.06
N ILE A 145 10.49 -9.58 9.54
CA ILE A 145 9.77 -10.87 9.54
C ILE A 145 8.52 -10.82 10.43
N ALA A 146 8.53 -9.97 11.47
CA ALA A 146 7.40 -9.77 12.36
C ALA A 146 6.30 -8.83 11.82
N GLN A 147 6.49 -8.19 10.65
CA GLN A 147 5.51 -7.28 10.02
C GLN A 147 4.32 -8.02 9.43
#